data_AF-A0A2E4IXW2-F1
#
_entry.id   AF-A0A2E4IXW2-F1
#
_cell.length_a   1.000
_cell.length_b   1.000
_cell.length_c   1.000
_cell.angle_alpha   90.00
_cell.angle_beta   90.00
_cell.angle_gamma   90.00
#
_symmetry.space_group_name_H-M   'P 1'
#
loop_
_entity.id
_entity.type
_entity.pdbx_description
1 polymer ?
#
loop_
_entity_poly.entity_id
_entity_poly.type
_entity_poly.pdbx_seq_one_letter_code
_entity_poly.pdbx_strand_id
1 'polypeptide(L)' 'MNINTINPLDELEISREHIIAINEALTHTNKKSCAKRAKRLSELLNILKKYDKKRNQLQWDDY' A
#
# COMPACT_ATOMS: atom_id res chain seq x y z
N MET A 1 -3.94 13.23 24.71
CA MET A 1 -3.36 13.81 23.48
C MET A 1 -3.52 12.80 22.37
N ASN A 2 -4.53 12.95 21.53
CA ASN A 2 -4.66 12.12 20.33
C ASN A 2 -3.58 12.57 19.35
N ILE A 3 -2.51 11.79 19.27
CA ILE A 3 -1.54 11.95 18.19
C ILE A 3 -2.27 11.44 16.95
N ASN A 4 -2.84 12.36 16.17
CA ASN A 4 -3.27 12.08 14.80
C ASN A 4 -2.08 11.42 14.10
N THR A 5 -2.11 10.10 14.04
CA THR A 5 -1.00 9.31 13.52
C THR A 5 -1.12 9.45 12.03
N ILE A 6 -0.37 10.41 11.47
CA ILE A 6 -0.32 10.67 10.04
C ILE A 6 -0.08 9.33 9.36
N ASN A 7 -0.96 8.97 8.42
CA ASN A 7 -0.80 7.73 7.69
C ASN A 7 0.53 7.79 6.93
N PRO A 8 1.40 6.78 7.02
CA PRO A 8 2.69 6.80 6.33
C PRO A 8 2.58 7.00 4.82
N LEU A 9 1.45 6.64 4.21
CA LEU A 9 1.22 6.93 2.78
C LEU A 9 1.01 8.41 2.51
N ASP A 10 0.37 9.15 3.42
CA ASP A 10 0.19 10.59 3.29
C ASP A 10 1.52 11.33 3.46
N GLU A 11 2.34 10.92 4.44
CA GLU A 11 3.69 11.47 4.67
C GLU A 11 4.62 11.27 3.46
N LEU A 12 4.51 10.13 2.79
CA LEU A 12 5.32 9.78 1.63
C LEU A 12 4.69 10.20 0.29
N GLU A 13 3.58 10.93 0.31
CA GLU A 13 2.83 11.36 -0.88
C GLU A 13 2.41 10.19 -1.81
N ILE A 14 2.21 9.00 -1.24
CA ILE A 14 1.80 7.80 -1.97
C ILE A 14 0.28 7.75 -2.11
N SER A 15 -0.22 8.19 -3.26
CA SER A 15 -1.62 8.02 -3.66
C SER A 15 -2.02 6.58 -4.00
N ARG A 16 -3.33 6.34 -4.17
CA ARG A 16 -3.89 5.03 -4.53
C ARG A 16 -3.45 4.56 -5.92
N GLU A 17 -3.22 5.49 -6.83
CA GLU A 17 -2.76 5.26 -8.21
C GLU A 17 -1.37 4.61 -8.21
N HIS A 18 -0.47 5.02 -7.31
CA HIS A 18 0.83 4.36 -7.15
C HIS A 18 0.67 2.90 -6.72
N ILE A 19 -0.26 2.60 -5.81
CA ILE A 19 -0.53 1.23 -5.34
C ILE A 19 -1.08 0.38 -6.48
N ILE A 20 -1.96 0.95 -7.32
CA ILE A 20 -2.48 0.29 -8.52
C ILE A 20 -1.34 -0.03 -9.50
N ALA A 21 -0.45 0.93 -9.77
CA ALA A 21 0.71 0.71 -10.64
C ALA A 21 1.64 -0.41 -10.14
N ILE A 22 1.87 -0.50 -8.82
CA ILE A 22 2.64 -1.61 -8.22
C ILE A 22 1.91 -2.95 -8.37
N ASN A 23 0.59 -2.97 -8.23
CA ASN A 23 -0.23 -4.17 -8.45
C ASN A 23 -0.19 -4.64 -9.91
N GLU A 24 -0.25 -3.72 -10.87
CA GLU A 24 -0.09 -4.01 -12.30
C GLU A 24 1.31 -4.56 -12.59
N ALA A 25 2.36 -3.92 -12.06
CA ALA A 25 3.73 -4.38 -12.20
C ALA A 25 3.90 -5.82 -11.66
N LEU A 26 3.27 -6.16 -10.53
CA LEU A 26 3.27 -7.52 -9.99
C LEU A 26 2.51 -8.50 -10.89
N THR A 27 1.36 -8.09 -11.41
CA THR A 27 0.50 -8.91 -12.29
C THR A 27 1.23 -9.29 -13.58
N HIS A 28 1.93 -8.33 -14.19
CA HIS A 28 2.69 -8.54 -15.41
C HIS A 28 4.10 -9.12 -15.20
N THR A 29 4.57 -9.26 -13.95
CA THR A 29 5.86 -9.90 -13.69
C THR A 29 5.75 -11.42 -13.91
N ASN A 30 6.57 -11.96 -14.82
CA ASN A 30 6.72 -13.40 -14.99
C ASN A 30 7.36 -14.02 -13.73
N LYS A 31 6.57 -14.77 -12.98
CA LYS A 31 6.98 -15.32 -11.67
C LYS A 31 8.02 -16.44 -11.79
N LYS A 32 8.12 -17.11 -12.96
CA LYS A 32 9.10 -18.18 -13.19
C LYS A 32 10.51 -17.62 -13.42
N SER A 33 10.63 -16.62 -14.29
CA SER A 33 11.93 -16.00 -14.62
C SER A 33 12.33 -14.87 -13.66
N CYS A 34 11.37 -14.25 -12.96
CA CYS A 34 11.60 -13.11 -12.10
C CYS A 34 11.04 -13.32 -10.67
N ALA A 35 11.24 -14.51 -10.10
CA ALA A 35 10.71 -14.88 -8.78
C ALA A 35 11.07 -13.86 -7.67
N LYS A 36 12.32 -13.37 -7.65
CA LYS A 36 12.77 -12.36 -6.66
C LYS A 36 12.00 -11.04 -6.80
N ARG A 37 11.79 -10.56 -8.04
CA ARG A 37 11.00 -9.35 -8.32
C ARG A 37 9.56 -9.53 -7.88
N ALA A 38 8.93 -10.65 -8.25
CA ALA A 38 7.55 -10.96 -7.86
C ALA A 38 7.39 -11.00 -6.33
N LYS A 39 8.34 -11.62 -5.62
CA LYS A 39 8.34 -11.63 -4.15
C LYS A 39 8.40 -10.22 -3.57
N ARG A 40 9.34 -9.39 -4.02
CA ARG A 40 9.50 -8.01 -3.51
C ARG A 40 8.29 -7.12 -3.81
N LEU A 41 7.72 -7.20 -5.01
CA LEU A 41 6.52 -6.46 -5.37
C LEU A 41 5.31 -6.90 -4.52
N SER A 42 5.17 -8.21 -4.26
CA SER A 42 4.12 -8.73 -3.38
C SER A 42 4.27 -8.24 -1.93
N GLU A 43 5.49 -8.31 -1.38
CA GLU A 43 5.81 -7.78 -0.03
C GLU A 43 5.45 -6.30 0.09
N LEU A 44 5.90 -5.47 -0.86
CA LEU A 44 5.60 -4.04 -0.90
C LEU A 44 4.09 -3.78 -1.02
N LEU A 45 3.43 -4.46 -1.96
CA LEU A 45 2.00 -4.27 -2.19
C LEU A 45 1.15 -4.60 -0.94
N ASN A 46 1.53 -5.61 -0.16
CA ASN A 46 0.86 -5.94 1.09
C ASN A 46 0.99 -4.82 2.14
N ILE A 47 2.17 -4.19 2.25
CA ILE A 47 2.40 -3.05 3.13
C ILE A 47 1.54 -1.86 2.69
N LEU A 48 1.57 -1.53 1.40
CA LEU A 48 0.80 -0.41 0.84
C LEU A 48 -0.71 -0.61 1.04
N LYS A 49 -1.25 -1.80 0.73
CA LYS A 49 -2.68 -2.11 0.95
C LYS A 49 -3.10 -2.03 2.41
N LYS A 50 -2.22 -2.41 3.35
CA LYS A 50 -2.49 -2.28 4.79
C LYS A 50 -2.71 -0.82 5.18
N TYR A 51 -1.85 0.08 4.73
CA TYR A 51 -1.96 1.50 5.06
C TYR A 51 -3.06 2.21 4.28
N ASP A 52 -3.31 1.81 3.03
CA ASP A 52 -4.44 2.32 2.23
C ASP A 52 -5.78 1.92 2.87
N LYS A 53 -5.90 0.70 3.38
CA LYS A 53 -7.09 0.28 4.14
C LYS A 53 -7.27 1.10 5.41
N LYS A 54 -6.19 1.37 6.15
CA LYS A 54 -6.25 2.21 7.35
C LYS A 54 -6.64 3.66 7.03
N ARG A 55 -6.17 4.20 5.90
CA ARG A 55 -6.53 5.54 5.40
C ARG A 55 -8.03 5.67 5.12
N ASN A 56 -8.63 4.62 4.56
CA ASN A 56 -10.04 4.59 4.15
C ASN A 56 -10.97 3.97 5.20
N GLN A 57 -10.46 3.47 6.32
CA GLN A 57 -11.31 3.15 7.46
C GLN A 57 -11.81 4.47 8.01
N LEU A 58 -13.09 4.78 7.78
CA LEU A 58 -13.81 5.87 8.43
C LEU A 58 -13.49 5.81 9.93
N GLN A 59 -12.70 6.77 10.40
CA GLN A 59 -12.68 7.11 11.82
C GLN A 59 -13.99 7.84 12.06
N TRP A 60 -15.04 7.08 12.35
CA TRP A 60 -16.15 7.62 13.12
C TRP A 60 -15.54 7.85 14.50
N ASP A 61 -14.98 9.04 14.72
CA ASP A 61 -14.65 9.47 16.06
C ASP A 61 -15.97 9.42 16.84
N ASP A 62 -16.04 8.52 17.82
CA ASP A 62 -17.12 8.44 18.80
C ASP A 62 -17.22 9.82 19.48
N TYR A 63 -18.24 10.59 19.09
CA TYR A 63 -18.54 11.94 19.59
C TYR A 63 -19.29 11.89 20.92
#